data_AF-A0A447N261-F1
#
_entry.id   AF-A0A447N261-F1
#
_cell.length_a   1.000
_cell.length_b   1.000
_cell.length_c   1.000
_cell.angle_alpha   90.00
_cell.angle_beta   90.00
_cell.angle_gamma   90.00
#
_symmetry.space_group_name_H-M   'P 1'
#
loop_
_entity.id
_entity.type
_entity.pdbx_description
1 polymer ?
#
loop_
_entity_poly.entity_id
_entity_poly.type
_entity_poly.pdbx_seq_one_letter_code
_entity_poly.pdbx_strand_id
1 'polypeptide(L)'
;MPWVELHSAATAQLLLTHLEASGASKCALFVGNTRRTSVLESIAAYQRWCAGRQAPVVYSLNESEGENAGYQAAQQLLQAHPDVDGVLVLIDTFASGAVRAFQEQDIAIPEQMRGGYPL
;
A
#
# COMPACT_ATOMS: atom_id res chain seq x y z
N MET A 1 -26.10 3.38 -7.06
CA MET A 1 -24.71 3.86 -7.01
C MET A 1 -23.83 2.63 -7.05
N PRO A 2 -23.03 2.39 -8.10
CA PRO A 2 -22.47 1.07 -8.35
C PRO A 2 -21.37 0.77 -7.34
N TRP A 3 -21.52 -0.37 -6.68
CA TRP A 3 -20.62 -0.84 -5.64
C TRP A 3 -19.47 -1.60 -6.32
N VAL A 4 -18.29 -1.00 -6.39
CA VAL A 4 -17.07 -1.68 -6.88
C VAL A 4 -16.60 -2.63 -5.79
N GLU A 5 -17.19 -3.81 -5.76
CA GLU A 5 -16.83 -4.88 -4.82
C GLU A 5 -16.05 -6.01 -5.50
N LEU A 6 -16.19 -6.19 -6.82
CA LEU A 6 -15.91 -7.47 -7.47
C LEU A 6 -14.41 -7.80 -7.69
N HIS A 7 -13.47 -6.88 -7.43
CA HIS A 7 -12.05 -7.11 -7.79
C HIS A 7 -11.02 -6.71 -6.72
N SER A 8 -11.43 -6.44 -5.47
CA SER A 8 -10.49 -5.92 -4.45
C SER A 8 -9.27 -6.82 -4.19
N ALA A 9 -9.47 -8.15 -4.18
CA ALA A 9 -8.41 -9.15 -4.06
C ALA A 9 -7.58 -9.27 -5.35
N ALA A 10 -8.24 -9.32 -6.51
CA ALA A 10 -7.59 -9.51 -7.80
C ALA A 10 -6.73 -8.30 -8.17
N THR A 11 -7.24 -7.09 -7.95
CA THR A 11 -6.50 -5.84 -8.12
C THR A 11 -5.30 -5.78 -7.18
N ALA A 12 -5.47 -6.11 -5.89
CA ALA A 12 -4.35 -6.16 -4.95
C ALA A 12 -3.26 -7.15 -5.41
N GLN A 13 -3.67 -8.34 -5.88
CA GLN A 13 -2.73 -9.34 -6.37
C GLN A 13 -2.01 -8.91 -7.65
N LEU A 14 -2.70 -8.27 -8.60
CA LEU A 14 -2.10 -7.71 -9.82
C LEU A 14 -1.07 -6.62 -9.49
N LEU A 15 -1.41 -5.70 -8.59
CA LEU A 15 -0.51 -4.62 -8.19
C LEU A 15 0.70 -5.15 -7.43
N LEU A 16 0.54 -6.14 -6.54
CA LEU A 16 1.66 -6.79 -5.87
C LEU A 16 2.58 -7.53 -6.87
N THR A 17 1.99 -8.21 -7.85
CA THR A 17 2.75 -8.86 -8.93
C THR A 17 3.51 -7.84 -9.76
N HIS A 18 2.93 -6.66 -10.02
CA HIS A 18 3.60 -5.58 -10.74
C HIS A 18 4.75 -4.97 -9.92
N LEU A 19 4.56 -4.77 -8.62
CA LEU A 19 5.62 -4.32 -7.71
C LEU A 19 6.79 -5.29 -7.70
N GLU A 20 6.50 -6.59 -7.58
CA GLU A 20 7.49 -7.67 -7.65
C GLU A 20 8.23 -7.68 -9.00
N ALA A 21 7.50 -7.62 -10.12
CA ALA A 21 8.09 -7.58 -11.46
C ALA A 21 8.96 -6.34 -11.69
N SER A 22 8.66 -5.24 -10.97
CA SER A 22 9.45 -4.00 -10.99
C SER A 22 10.69 -4.09 -10.09
N GLY A 23 10.84 -5.15 -9.31
CA GLY A 23 11.99 -5.43 -8.44
C GLY A 23 11.78 -5.15 -6.95
N ALA A 24 10.55 -4.90 -6.50
CA ALA A 24 10.26 -4.76 -5.07
C ALA A 24 10.43 -6.11 -4.36
N SER A 25 11.24 -6.12 -3.30
CA SER A 25 11.52 -7.30 -2.49
C SER A 25 10.68 -7.35 -1.21
N LYS A 26 10.36 -6.19 -0.62
CA LYS A 26 9.60 -6.05 0.62
C LYS A 26 8.59 -4.92 0.49
N CYS A 27 7.30 -5.27 0.53
CA CYS A 27 6.22 -4.32 0.34
C CYS A 27 5.41 -4.10 1.61
N ALA A 28 4.93 -2.88 1.85
CA ALA A 28 3.89 -2.60 2.83
C ALA A 28 2.52 -2.42 2.16
N LEU A 29 1.43 -2.60 2.91
CA LEU A 29 0.05 -2.37 2.46
C LEU A 29 -0.64 -1.31 3.32
N PHE A 30 -1.20 -0.28 2.69
CA PHE A 30 -2.05 0.74 3.32
C PHE A 30 -3.52 0.53 2.92
N VAL A 31 -4.39 0.40 3.92
CA VAL A 31 -5.84 0.22 3.75
C VAL A 31 -6.63 1.24 4.59
N GLY A 32 -7.90 1.47 4.24
CA GLY A 32 -8.83 2.19 5.10
C GLY A 32 -9.20 1.40 6.36
N ASN A 33 -9.55 2.10 7.44
CA ASN A 33 -10.02 1.50 8.69
C ASN A 33 -11.50 1.09 8.66
N THR A 34 -12.25 1.47 7.61
CA THR A 34 -13.62 1.00 7.44
C THR A 34 -13.61 -0.50 7.14
N ARG A 35 -14.28 -1.27 7.99
CA ARG A 35 -14.37 -2.72 7.84
C ARG A 35 -15.33 -3.10 6.70
N ARG A 36 -14.81 -3.11 5.47
CA ARG A 36 -15.50 -3.56 4.25
C ARG A 36 -14.96 -4.92 3.82
N THR A 37 -15.79 -5.73 3.17
CA THR A 37 -15.39 -7.02 2.58
C THR A 37 -14.13 -6.85 1.72
N SER A 38 -14.11 -5.80 0.91
CA SER A 38 -12.98 -5.47 0.04
C SER A 38 -11.65 -5.26 0.77
N VAL A 39 -11.67 -4.59 1.93
CA VAL A 39 -10.45 -4.39 2.73
C VAL A 39 -9.92 -5.71 3.27
N LEU A 40 -10.81 -6.57 3.77
CA LEU A 40 -10.44 -7.89 4.29
C LEU A 40 -9.85 -8.78 3.19
N GLU A 41 -10.45 -8.74 2.00
CA GLU A 41 -9.99 -9.47 0.83
C GLU A 41 -8.61 -9.02 0.34
N SER A 42 -8.35 -7.71 0.29
CA SER A 42 -7.03 -7.19 -0.08
C SER A 42 -5.95 -7.52 0.97
N ILE A 43 -6.29 -7.46 2.27
CA ILE A 43 -5.37 -7.89 3.34
C ILE A 43 -5.04 -9.38 3.17
N ALA A 44 -6.05 -10.23 2.93
CA ALA A 44 -5.83 -11.66 2.72
C ALA A 44 -4.97 -11.93 1.47
N ALA A 45 -5.17 -11.19 0.37
CA ALA A 45 -4.34 -11.29 -0.83
C ALA A 45 -2.88 -10.91 -0.54
N TYR A 46 -2.65 -9.81 0.16
CA TYR A 46 -1.32 -9.37 0.57
C TYR A 46 -0.63 -10.36 1.52
N GLN A 47 -1.34 -10.89 2.51
CA GLN A 47 -0.82 -11.91 3.42
C GLN A 47 -0.37 -13.17 2.66
N ARG A 48 -1.14 -13.61 1.66
CA ARG A 48 -0.75 -14.72 0.78
C ARG A 48 0.49 -14.40 -0.04
N TRP A 49 0.60 -13.17 -0.56
CA TRP A 49 1.79 -12.75 -1.29
C TRP A 49 3.03 -12.72 -0.38
N CYS A 50 2.91 -12.26 0.87
CA CYS A 50 4.00 -12.25 1.84
C CYS A 50 4.48 -13.64 2.29
N ALA A 51 3.65 -14.68 2.14
CA ALA A 51 3.97 -16.02 2.61
C ALA A 51 5.28 -16.54 1.99
N GLY A 52 6.26 -16.84 2.83
CA GLY A 52 7.59 -17.27 2.40
C GLY A 52 8.52 -16.17 1.89
N ARG A 53 8.09 -14.90 1.90
CA ARG A 53 8.85 -13.73 1.44
C ARG A 53 9.23 -12.78 2.57
N GLN A 54 8.25 -12.38 3.38
CA GLN A 54 8.42 -11.43 4.49
C GLN A 54 7.30 -11.56 5.53
N ALA A 55 7.48 -10.91 6.70
CA ALA A 55 6.37 -10.68 7.62
C ALA A 55 5.41 -9.63 7.04
N PRO A 56 4.07 -9.78 7.16
CA PRO A 56 3.13 -8.78 6.68
C PRO A 56 3.27 -7.44 7.43
N VAL A 57 3.38 -6.35 6.67
CA VAL A 57 3.38 -4.96 7.16
C VAL A 57 2.13 -4.26 6.64
N VAL A 58 1.13 -4.08 7.51
CA VAL A 58 -0.19 -3.52 7.15
C VAL A 58 -0.51 -2.32 8.03
N TYR A 59 -0.85 -1.20 7.41
CA TYR A 59 -1.34 0.00 8.10
C TYR A 59 -2.82 0.21 7.78
N SER A 60 -3.63 0.36 8.83
CA SER A 60 -5.05 0.68 8.73
C SER A 60 -5.27 2.16 9.07
N LEU A 61 -5.68 2.94 8.08
CA LEU A 61 -5.66 4.40 8.12
C LEU A 61 -7.07 4.99 8.22
N ASN A 62 -7.18 6.13 8.91
CA ASN A 62 -8.43 6.84 9.04
C ASN A 62 -8.80 7.56 7.73
N GLU A 63 -9.87 7.12 7.07
CA GLU A 63 -10.34 7.73 5.81
C GLU A 63 -10.70 9.21 5.95
N SER A 64 -11.15 9.65 7.13
CA SER A 64 -11.47 11.06 7.39
C SER A 64 -10.24 11.98 7.43
N GLU A 65 -9.05 11.43 7.68
CA GLU A 65 -7.79 12.19 7.67
C GLU A 65 -7.19 12.30 6.26
N GLY A 66 -7.70 11.52 5.30
CA GLY A 66 -7.33 11.58 3.89
C GLY A 66 -5.81 11.58 3.68
N GLU A 67 -5.32 12.55 2.92
CA GLU A 67 -3.89 12.69 2.60
C GLU A 67 -2.97 12.71 3.83
N ASN A 68 -3.41 13.32 4.94
CA ASN A 68 -2.60 13.37 6.15
C ASN A 68 -2.37 11.98 6.75
N ALA A 69 -3.36 11.09 6.67
CA ALA A 69 -3.24 9.73 7.17
C ALA A 69 -2.15 8.95 6.39
N GLY A 70 -2.13 9.09 5.06
CA GLY A 70 -1.13 8.46 4.20
C GLY A 70 0.28 9.00 4.43
N TYR A 71 0.40 10.32 4.61
CA TYR A 71 1.67 10.98 4.92
C TYR A 71 2.28 10.46 6.24
N GLN A 72 1.49 10.45 7.32
CA GLN A 72 1.96 9.97 8.63
C GLN A 72 2.33 8.48 8.59
N ALA A 73 1.54 7.67 7.90
CA ALA A 73 1.83 6.25 7.74
C ALA A 73 3.12 5.98 6.97
N ALA A 74 3.38 6.76 5.91
CA ALA A 74 4.63 6.69 5.16
C ALA A 74 5.84 7.07 6.02
N GLN A 75 5.76 8.14 6.81
CA GLN A 75 6.84 8.50 7.74
C GLN A 75 7.09 7.40 8.77
N GLN A 76 6.02 6.82 9.34
CA GLN A 76 6.14 5.72 10.29
C GLN A 76 6.75 4.47 9.63
N LEU A 77 6.38 4.17 8.38
CA LEU A 77 6.91 3.05 7.62
C LEU A 77 8.43 3.18 7.43
N LEU A 78 8.91 4.35 7.01
CA LEU A 78 10.35 4.59 6.80
C LEU A 78 11.17 4.42 8.08
N GLN A 79 10.60 4.76 9.24
CA GLN A 79 11.26 4.60 10.53
C GLN A 79 11.23 3.15 11.04
N ALA A 80 10.09 2.47 10.90
CA ALA A 80 9.88 1.14 11.47
C ALA A 80 10.38 0.00 10.56
N HIS A 81 10.34 0.21 9.25
CA HIS A 81 10.66 -0.77 8.22
C HIS A 81 11.53 -0.16 7.12
N PRO A 82 12.77 0.26 7.43
CA PRO A 82 13.68 0.89 6.46
C PRO A 82 14.09 -0.06 5.31
N ASP A 83 13.77 -1.35 5.43
CA ASP A 83 14.00 -2.39 4.44
C ASP A 83 12.85 -2.57 3.45
N VAL A 84 11.71 -1.88 3.64
CA VAL A 84 10.59 -1.88 2.70
C VAL A 84 10.92 -0.99 1.50
N ASP A 85 10.81 -1.57 0.29
CA ASP A 85 11.14 -0.95 -1.00
C ASP A 85 9.93 -0.85 -1.95
N GLY A 86 8.72 -1.13 -1.44
CA GLY A 86 7.46 -0.99 -2.15
C GLY A 86 6.28 -0.70 -1.23
N VAL A 87 5.28 0.04 -1.72
CA VAL A 87 4.02 0.22 -1.00
C VAL A 87 2.84 0.07 -1.94
N LEU A 88 1.88 -0.73 -1.49
CA LEU A 88 0.56 -0.81 -2.10
C LEU A 88 -0.41 0.05 -1.29
N VAL A 89 -1.01 1.05 -1.93
CA VAL A 89 -1.99 1.94 -1.30
C VAL A 89 -3.29 1.85 -2.09
N LEU A 90 -4.37 1.41 -1.44
CA LEU A 90 -5.64 1.13 -2.13
C LEU A 90 -6.58 2.34 -2.25
N ILE A 91 -6.25 3.46 -1.61
CA ILE A 91 -7.06 4.68 -1.60
C ILE A 91 -6.18 5.84 -2.08
N ASP A 92 -6.59 6.50 -3.16
CA ASP A 92 -5.79 7.51 -3.84
C ASP A 92 -5.38 8.68 -2.93
N THR A 93 -6.28 9.10 -2.03
CA THR A 93 -5.97 10.19 -1.08
C THR A 93 -4.83 9.82 -0.14
N PHE A 94 -4.77 8.58 0.35
CA PHE A 94 -3.63 8.10 1.13
C PHE A 94 -2.36 8.02 0.28
N ALA A 95 -2.49 7.63 -0.98
CA ALA A 95 -1.35 7.46 -1.87
C ALA A 95 -0.68 8.81 -2.19
N SER A 96 -1.46 9.87 -2.39
CA SER A 96 -0.94 11.24 -2.52
C SER A 96 -0.13 11.66 -1.31
N GLY A 97 -0.62 11.36 -0.10
CA GLY A 97 0.07 11.70 1.14
C GLY A 97 1.36 10.91 1.33
N ALA A 98 1.34 9.61 0.99
CA ALA A 98 2.51 8.76 1.03
C ALA A 98 3.61 9.24 0.06
N VAL A 99 3.25 9.55 -1.19
CA VAL A 99 4.19 10.11 -2.18
C VAL A 99 4.81 11.41 -1.67
N ARG A 100 4.01 12.31 -1.10
CA ARG A 100 4.52 13.55 -0.50
C ARG A 100 5.56 13.26 0.59
N ALA A 101 5.28 12.32 1.49
CA ALA A 101 6.22 11.93 2.55
C ALA A 101 7.53 11.33 2.00
N PHE A 102 7.46 10.50 0.96
CA PHE A 102 8.66 9.91 0.34
C PHE A 102 9.50 10.98 -0.37
N GLN A 103 8.86 11.90 -1.10
CA GLN A 103 9.54 13.01 -1.76
C GLN A 103 10.25 13.93 -0.76
N GLU A 104 9.63 14.23 0.38
CA GLU A 104 10.24 15.05 1.43
C GLU A 104 11.45 14.39 2.11
N GLN A 105 11.60 13.07 1.97
CA GLN A 105 12.72 12.27 2.49
C GLN A 105 13.71 11.88 1.39
N ASP A 106 13.64 12.53 0.22
CA ASP A 106 14.47 12.25 -0.97
C ASP A 106 14.39 10.78 -1.45
N ILE A 107 13.24 10.11 -1.23
CA ILE A 107 12.98 8.75 -1.72
C ILE A 107 12.31 8.83 -3.09
N ALA A 108 13.01 8.39 -4.12
CA ALA A 108 12.53 8.40 -5.49
C ALA A 108 11.45 7.33 -5.74
N ILE A 109 10.33 7.73 -6.36
CA ILE A 109 9.30 6.83 -6.91
C ILE A 109 9.42 6.85 -8.44
N PRO A 110 9.54 5.71 -9.16
CA PRO A 110 9.52 4.32 -8.69
C PRO A 110 10.91 3.73 -8.36
N GLU A 111 11.97 4.52 -8.42
CA GLU A 111 13.35 4.02 -8.47
C GLU A 111 13.87 3.47 -7.13
N GLN A 112 13.40 4.01 -6.00
CA GLN A 112 13.73 3.57 -4.65
C GLN A 112 12.52 3.01 -3.89
N MET A 113 11.32 3.51 -4.19
CA MET A 113 10.08 2.98 -3.65
C MET A 113 9.02 2.87 -4.75
N ARG A 114 8.50 1.67 -4.94
CA ARG A 114 7.58 1.38 -6.05
C ARG A 114 6.13 1.46 -5.56
N GLY A 115 5.29 2.21 -6.28
CA GLY A 115 3.87 2.38 -5.99
C GLY A 115 2.98 1.59 -6.97
N GLY A 116 2.04 0.81 -6.46
CA GLY A 116 1.02 0.14 -7.27
C GLY A 116 -0.29 0.94 -7.25
N TYR A 117 -0.68 1.51 -8.39
CA TYR A 117 -1.94 2.26 -8.57
C TYR A 117 -2.84 1.54 -9.58
N PRO A 118 -4.16 1.41 -9.34
CA PRO A 118 -5.08 1.04 -10.40
C PRO A 118 -5.19 2.20 -11.40
N LEU A 119 -4.95 1.91 -12.69
CA LEU A 119 -5.25 2.83 -13.81
C LEU A 119 -6.77 2.99 -14.00
#